data_AF-A0A0D2XLC4-F1
#
_entry.id   AF-A0A0D2XLC4-F1
#
_cell.length_a   1.000
_cell.length_b   1.000
_cell.length_c   1.000
_cell.angle_alpha   90.00
_cell.angle_beta   90.00
_cell.angle_gamma   90.00
#
_symmetry.space_group_name_H-M   'P 1'
#
loop_
_entity.id
_entity.type
_entity.pdbx_description
1 polymer ?
#
loop_
_entity_poly.entity_id
_entity_poly.type
_entity_poly.pdbx_seq_one_letter_code
_entity_poly.pdbx_strand_id
1 'polypeptide(L)'
;MGPFTLQLEHVATMRFFTWFSPCVWGEYDGCSWVRRFLHGTWLGRTMVHRLWEKIRMDTVNFNGLFLSARVGVLNYPGNIHDYVTSGQVQIIKKDISHLSKNGTINFADGTSYQTDALIAITGWKLSPNIQYKPDGIEASLGILTESMSSEELEFWSHLDKEAEREILQKFPYLTRPPKNVIPYKQKVSPYRLYRGMAPPGLTSRSDNSIVFIKMVHSTANIIIAETQALWAYAYLNGMIDMNKDKVYQETALSSCYGRLRYPCGFSAWYPEFVYDTVPYADMLLRDLGVRSRRKRIATQEVFSGYTIQDYKGINREWAEKRRCDEGKKVI
;
A
#
# COMPACT_ATOMS: atom_id res chain seq x y z
N MET A 1 3.89 -19.84 -7.65
CA MET A 1 2.43 -20.00 -7.46
C MET A 1 1.77 -20.40 -8.78
N GLY A 2 0.73 -21.24 -8.76
CA GLY A 2 0.11 -21.78 -9.98
C GLY A 2 1.01 -22.77 -10.77
N PRO A 3 0.56 -23.24 -11.95
CA PRO A 3 1.27 -24.25 -12.75
C PRO A 3 2.60 -23.76 -13.36
N PHE A 4 2.97 -22.48 -13.16
CA PHE A 4 4.08 -21.82 -13.84
C PHE A 4 5.31 -21.53 -12.97
N THR A 5 5.35 -22.00 -11.71
CA THR A 5 6.49 -21.81 -10.78
C THR A 5 7.03 -20.36 -10.73
N LEU A 6 6.14 -19.36 -10.86
CA LEU A 6 6.53 -17.95 -10.83
C LEU A 6 6.68 -17.45 -9.38
N GLN A 7 7.68 -16.58 -9.17
CA GLN A 7 7.90 -15.87 -7.92
C GLN A 7 6.78 -14.85 -7.66
N LEU A 8 6.33 -14.74 -6.40
CA LEU A 8 5.24 -13.84 -6.00
C LEU A 8 5.54 -12.39 -6.38
N GLU A 9 6.77 -11.92 -6.20
CA GLU A 9 7.20 -10.56 -6.54
C GLU A 9 7.00 -10.24 -8.02
N HIS A 10 7.26 -11.21 -8.90
CA HIS A 10 7.07 -11.07 -10.34
C HIS A 10 5.59 -11.02 -10.72
N VAL A 11 4.77 -11.82 -10.05
CA VAL A 11 3.30 -11.83 -10.22
C VAL A 11 2.69 -10.52 -9.71
N ALA A 12 3.15 -10.02 -8.56
CA ALA A 12 2.68 -8.78 -7.94
C ALA A 12 2.91 -7.55 -8.82
N THR A 13 3.95 -7.56 -9.65
CA THR A 13 4.25 -6.49 -10.60
C THR A 13 3.80 -6.78 -12.02
N MET A 14 2.98 -7.82 -12.27
CA MET A 14 2.51 -8.14 -13.61
C MET A 14 1.18 -7.46 -13.91
N ARG A 15 1.09 -6.71 -15.02
CA ARG A 15 -0.11 -5.94 -15.42
C ARG A 15 -1.37 -6.83 -15.50
N PHE A 16 -1.26 -8.05 -16.01
CA PHE A 16 -2.36 -9.02 -16.03
C PHE A 16 -2.97 -9.26 -14.64
N PHE A 17 -2.15 -9.50 -13.62
CA PHE A 17 -2.62 -9.76 -12.26
C PHE A 17 -3.20 -8.53 -11.59
N THR A 18 -2.73 -7.34 -11.95
CA THR A 18 -3.27 -6.10 -11.37
C THR A 18 -4.75 -5.95 -11.71
N TRP A 19 -5.23 -6.41 -12.87
CA TRP A 19 -6.66 -6.34 -13.27
C TRP A 19 -7.59 -7.12 -12.33
N PHE A 20 -7.09 -8.19 -11.72
CA PHE A 20 -7.84 -9.01 -10.77
C PHE A 20 -7.87 -8.40 -9.35
N SER A 21 -7.01 -7.42 -9.05
CA SER A 21 -7.09 -6.65 -7.81
C SER A 21 -8.18 -5.58 -7.94
N PRO A 22 -9.04 -5.33 -6.94
CA PRO A 22 -9.85 -4.12 -6.95
C PRO A 22 -8.92 -2.94 -6.63
N CYS A 23 -8.56 -2.13 -7.62
CA CYS A 23 -7.51 -1.11 -7.54
C CYS A 23 -8.06 0.27 -7.87
N VAL A 24 -7.96 1.23 -6.94
CA VAL A 24 -8.45 2.61 -7.15
C VAL A 24 -7.65 3.38 -8.22
N TRP A 25 -6.38 3.02 -8.44
CA TRP A 25 -5.56 3.57 -9.52
C TRP A 25 -5.75 2.85 -10.87
N GLY A 26 -6.73 1.94 -10.96
CA GLY A 26 -6.94 1.09 -12.12
C GLY A 26 -7.29 1.82 -13.42
N GLU A 27 -7.65 3.10 -13.36
CA GLU A 27 -7.89 3.90 -14.58
C GLU A 27 -6.58 4.32 -15.27
N TYR A 28 -5.47 4.36 -14.54
CA TYR A 28 -4.16 4.75 -15.05
C TYR A 28 -3.45 3.61 -15.82
N ASP A 29 -3.89 2.35 -15.68
CA ASP A 29 -3.28 1.21 -16.39
C ASP A 29 -3.65 1.14 -17.90
N GLY A 30 -4.64 1.94 -18.34
CA GLY A 30 -5.12 1.99 -19.72
C GLY A 30 -6.01 0.81 -20.13
N CYS A 31 -6.43 -0.03 -19.18
CA CYS A 31 -7.26 -1.22 -19.36
C CYS A 31 -8.48 -1.19 -18.43
N SER A 32 -9.03 0.00 -18.17
CA SER A 32 -10.16 0.19 -17.24
C SER A 32 -11.39 -0.67 -17.57
N TRP A 33 -11.66 -0.92 -18.85
CA TRP A 33 -12.76 -1.79 -19.29
C TRP A 33 -12.61 -3.24 -18.81
N VAL A 34 -11.38 -3.78 -18.76
CA VAL A 34 -11.09 -5.14 -18.26
C VAL A 34 -11.47 -5.21 -16.78
N ARG A 35 -11.06 -4.20 -16.01
CA ARG A 35 -11.35 -4.09 -14.58
C ARG A 35 -12.85 -3.91 -14.32
N ARG A 36 -13.53 -3.09 -15.12
CA ARG A 36 -14.99 -2.91 -15.06
C ARG A 36 -15.71 -4.23 -15.33
N PHE A 37 -15.27 -5.03 -16.31
CA PHE A 37 -15.83 -6.36 -16.54
C PHE A 37 -15.57 -7.30 -15.35
N LEU A 38 -14.31 -7.42 -14.92
CA LEU A 38 -13.88 -8.34 -13.86
C LEU A 38 -14.54 -8.04 -12.50
N HIS A 39 -14.73 -6.79 -12.13
CA HIS A 39 -15.28 -6.42 -10.83
C HIS A 39 -16.76 -6.04 -10.87
N GLY A 40 -17.25 -5.51 -12.00
CA GLY A 40 -18.63 -5.06 -12.17
C GLY A 40 -19.63 -6.17 -12.51
N THR A 41 -19.21 -7.22 -13.22
CA THR A 41 -20.12 -8.31 -13.63
C THR A 41 -20.09 -9.51 -12.69
N TRP A 42 -21.17 -10.29 -12.64
CA TRP A 42 -21.20 -11.54 -11.87
C TRP A 42 -20.18 -12.57 -12.37
N LEU A 43 -20.06 -12.72 -13.69
CA LEU A 43 -19.10 -13.65 -14.30
C LEU A 43 -17.66 -13.24 -13.97
N GLY A 44 -17.34 -11.96 -14.18
CA GLY A 44 -16.03 -11.40 -13.84
C GLY A 44 -15.68 -11.64 -12.37
N ARG A 45 -16.60 -11.34 -11.44
CA ARG A 45 -16.35 -11.54 -10.00
C ARG A 45 -16.14 -13.01 -9.64
N THR A 46 -16.81 -13.92 -10.33
CA THR A 46 -16.56 -15.37 -10.16
C THR A 46 -15.15 -15.75 -10.62
N MET A 47 -14.66 -15.19 -11.72
CA MET A 47 -13.28 -15.39 -12.18
C MET A 47 -12.26 -14.84 -11.18
N VAL A 48 -12.49 -13.61 -10.70
CA VAL A 48 -11.67 -12.96 -9.67
C VAL A 48 -11.61 -13.80 -8.40
N HIS A 49 -12.76 -14.25 -7.91
CA HIS A 49 -12.84 -15.09 -6.73
C HIS A 49 -12.04 -16.39 -6.90
N ARG A 50 -12.23 -17.12 -8.01
CA ARG A 50 -11.51 -18.38 -8.28
C ARG A 50 -10.00 -18.19 -8.37
N LEU A 51 -9.53 -17.09 -8.97
CA LEU A 51 -8.09 -16.80 -9.03
C LEU A 51 -7.51 -16.59 -7.63
N TRP A 52 -8.13 -15.72 -6.82
CA TRP A 52 -7.65 -15.44 -5.46
C TRP A 52 -7.78 -16.65 -4.53
N GLU A 53 -8.83 -17.44 -4.70
CA GLU A 53 -9.02 -18.72 -4.02
C GLU A 53 -7.85 -19.68 -4.29
N LYS A 54 -7.47 -19.82 -5.57
CA LYS A 54 -6.35 -20.66 -5.98
C LYS A 54 -5.03 -20.17 -5.40
N ILE A 55 -4.76 -18.86 -5.46
CA ILE A 55 -3.54 -18.26 -4.86
C ILE A 55 -3.51 -18.51 -3.35
N ARG A 56 -4.65 -18.38 -2.66
CA ARG A 56 -4.74 -18.64 -1.22
C ARG A 56 -4.41 -20.10 -0.91
N MET A 57 -5.03 -21.05 -1.61
CA MET A 57 -4.79 -22.48 -1.40
C MET A 57 -3.33 -22.86 -1.67
N ASP A 58 -2.74 -22.35 -2.75
CA ASP A 58 -1.32 -22.57 -3.05
C ASP A 58 -0.40 -21.99 -1.95
N THR A 59 -0.76 -20.83 -1.39
CA THR A 59 0.01 -20.20 -0.30
C THR A 59 -0.09 -21.00 1.00
N VAL A 60 -1.28 -21.49 1.35
CA VAL A 60 -1.49 -22.33 2.54
C VAL A 60 -0.70 -23.63 2.42
N ASN A 61 -0.73 -24.27 1.25
CA ASN A 61 -0.01 -25.52 1.01
C ASN A 61 1.51 -25.35 1.06
N PHE A 62 2.04 -24.17 0.71
CA PHE A 62 3.49 -23.94 0.65
C PHE A 62 4.07 -23.37 1.94
N ASN A 63 3.39 -22.43 2.60
CA ASN A 63 3.96 -21.63 3.70
C ASN A 63 3.16 -21.67 5.02
N GLY A 64 1.94 -22.22 5.05
CA GLY A 64 1.10 -22.29 6.25
C GLY A 64 0.66 -20.95 6.89
N LEU A 65 1.21 -19.81 6.45
CA LEU A 65 0.96 -18.48 7.00
C LEU A 65 0.71 -17.44 5.89
N PHE A 66 -0.40 -16.72 5.98
CA PHE A 66 -0.71 -15.58 5.11
C PHE A 66 -0.58 -14.28 5.92
N LEU A 67 0.39 -13.44 5.57
CA LEU A 67 0.54 -12.08 6.11
C LEU A 67 0.08 -11.10 5.02
N SER A 68 -0.76 -10.13 5.39
CA SER A 68 -1.55 -9.22 4.51
C SER A 68 -0.79 -8.62 3.29
N ALA A 69 -0.47 -7.32 3.30
CA ALA A 69 0.25 -6.65 2.22
C ALA A 69 1.78 -6.70 2.40
N ARG A 70 2.25 -7.40 3.44
CA ARG A 70 3.67 -7.54 3.80
C ARG A 70 4.08 -9.00 3.66
N VAL A 71 5.18 -9.23 2.97
CA VAL A 71 5.71 -10.58 2.73
C VAL A 71 7.02 -10.78 3.47
N GLY A 72 7.17 -11.93 4.12
CA GLY A 72 8.47 -12.42 4.58
C GLY A 72 9.11 -13.25 3.47
N VAL A 73 10.41 -13.08 3.26
CA VAL A 73 11.19 -13.91 2.33
C VAL A 73 12.14 -14.76 3.16
N LEU A 74 12.09 -16.07 2.98
CA LEU A 74 13.08 -16.97 3.54
C LEU A 74 14.39 -16.81 2.76
N ASN A 75 15.35 -16.10 3.34
CA ASN A 75 16.63 -15.77 2.72
C ASN A 75 17.83 -16.38 3.47
N TYR A 76 17.58 -17.33 4.37
CA TYR A 76 18.62 -18.07 5.08
C TYR A 76 18.86 -19.44 4.43
N PRO A 77 20.06 -20.04 4.57
CA PRO A 77 20.36 -21.37 4.03
C PRO A 77 19.44 -22.49 4.57
N GLY A 78 18.90 -22.33 5.78
CA GLY A 78 18.02 -23.31 6.42
C GLY A 78 16.55 -22.89 6.43
N ASN A 79 15.67 -23.87 6.63
CA ASN A 79 14.23 -23.63 6.75
C ASN A 79 13.86 -23.34 8.22
N ILE A 80 13.43 -22.10 8.50
CA ILE A 80 13.04 -21.70 9.86
C ILE A 80 11.87 -22.51 10.43
N HIS A 81 11.04 -23.11 9.56
CA HIS A 81 9.92 -23.94 9.99
C HIS A 81 10.40 -25.24 10.64
N ASP A 82 11.61 -25.71 10.33
CA ASP A 82 12.18 -26.92 10.89
C ASP A 82 12.37 -26.80 12.42
N TYR A 83 12.64 -25.60 12.93
CA TYR A 83 12.73 -25.34 14.37
C TYR A 83 11.38 -25.54 15.08
N VAL A 84 10.26 -25.28 14.39
CA VAL A 84 8.92 -25.53 14.94
C VAL A 84 8.59 -27.01 14.86
N THR A 85 8.85 -27.66 13.73
CA THR A 85 8.50 -29.08 13.54
C THR A 85 9.40 -30.05 14.32
N SER A 86 10.65 -29.69 14.57
CA SER A 86 11.57 -30.46 15.43
C SER A 86 11.27 -30.31 16.92
N GLY A 87 10.43 -29.35 17.31
CA GLY A 87 10.11 -29.04 18.71
C GLY A 87 11.13 -28.13 19.41
N GLN A 88 12.16 -27.66 18.72
CA GLN A 88 13.11 -26.69 19.29
C GLN A 88 12.43 -25.35 19.64
N VAL A 89 11.41 -24.95 18.88
CA VAL A 89 10.57 -23.77 19.16
C VAL A 89 9.18 -24.22 19.56
N GLN A 90 8.76 -23.85 20.78
CA GLN A 90 7.41 -24.06 21.27
C GLN A 90 6.56 -22.80 21.06
N ILE A 91 5.39 -22.96 20.42
CA ILE A 91 4.45 -21.85 20.22
C ILE A 91 3.41 -21.85 21.35
N ILE A 92 3.44 -20.82 22.19
CA ILE A 92 2.45 -20.58 23.24
C ILE A 92 1.56 -19.41 22.81
N LYS A 93 0.28 -19.68 22.51
CA LYS A 93 -0.71 -18.67 22.10
C LYS A 93 -1.47 -18.14 23.32
N LYS A 94 -0.82 -17.35 24.16
CA LYS A 94 -1.40 -16.77 25.38
C LYS A 94 -0.94 -15.34 25.58
N ASP A 95 -1.80 -14.52 26.18
CA ASP A 95 -1.45 -13.16 26.58
C ASP A 95 -0.68 -13.18 27.91
N ILE A 96 0.42 -12.43 27.98
CA ILE A 96 1.20 -12.23 29.20
C ILE A 96 0.43 -11.26 30.09
N SER A 97 0.14 -11.66 31.34
CA SER A 97 -0.51 -10.81 32.33
C SER A 97 0.50 -9.91 33.05
N HIS A 98 1.59 -10.49 33.54
CA HIS A 98 2.67 -9.77 34.21
C HIS A 98 3.95 -10.60 34.29
N LEU A 99 5.06 -9.93 34.53
CA LEU A 99 6.36 -10.54 34.82
C LEU A 99 6.59 -10.55 36.33
N SER A 100 7.01 -11.70 36.85
CA SER A 100 7.39 -11.85 38.26
C SER A 100 8.92 -11.96 38.39
N LYS A 101 9.40 -11.87 39.64
CA LYS A 101 10.82 -12.05 39.95
C LYS A 101 11.35 -13.38 39.40
N ASN A 102 12.66 -13.45 39.21
CA ASN A 102 13.39 -14.64 38.78
C ASN A 102 12.99 -15.16 37.39
N GLY A 103 12.60 -14.29 36.45
CA GLY A 103 12.37 -14.68 35.06
C GLY A 103 11.04 -15.40 34.80
N THR A 104 10.05 -15.23 35.69
CA THR A 104 8.75 -15.90 35.54
C THR A 104 7.79 -15.05 34.70
N ILE A 105 7.34 -15.58 33.58
CA ILE A 105 6.23 -15.04 32.78
C ILE A 105 4.92 -15.64 33.29
N ASN A 106 3.96 -14.81 33.67
CA ASN A 106 2.62 -15.26 34.04
C ASN A 106 1.64 -14.92 32.92
N PHE A 107 0.82 -15.88 32.53
CA PHE A 107 -0.19 -15.71 31.49
C PHE A 107 -1.54 -15.30 32.11
N ALA A 108 -2.45 -14.84 31.26
CA ALA A 108 -3.80 -14.42 31.68
C ALA A 108 -4.68 -15.59 32.18
N ASP A 109 -4.37 -16.82 31.80
CA ASP A 109 -5.10 -18.02 32.24
C ASP A 109 -4.58 -18.62 33.56
N GLY A 110 -3.67 -17.93 34.24
CA GLY A 110 -3.06 -18.35 35.50
C GLY A 110 -1.88 -19.31 35.36
N THR A 111 -1.53 -19.75 34.14
CA THR A 111 -0.32 -20.54 33.92
C THR A 111 0.94 -19.67 33.91
N SER A 112 2.09 -20.26 34.19
CA SER A 112 3.38 -19.55 34.21
C SER A 112 4.48 -20.32 33.47
N TYR A 113 5.52 -19.60 33.07
CA TYR A 113 6.67 -20.13 32.34
C TYR A 113 7.96 -19.46 32.83
N GLN A 114 9.03 -20.23 32.97
CA GLN A 114 10.36 -19.71 33.35
C GLN A 114 11.18 -19.40 32.10
N THR A 115 11.87 -18.27 32.10
CA THR A 115 12.81 -17.93 31.03
C THR A 115 13.97 -17.07 31.56
N ASP A 116 15.14 -17.23 30.95
CA ASP A 116 16.31 -16.40 31.25
C ASP A 116 16.25 -15.03 30.57
N ALA A 117 15.54 -14.94 29.45
CA ALA A 117 15.42 -13.73 28.65
C ALA A 117 14.03 -13.56 28.03
N LEU A 118 13.63 -12.31 27.85
CA LEU A 118 12.42 -11.93 27.11
C LEU A 118 12.80 -10.98 25.99
N ILE A 119 12.50 -11.36 24.75
CA ILE A 119 12.66 -10.51 23.57
C ILE A 119 11.27 -10.07 23.11
N ALA A 120 10.95 -8.79 23.31
CA ALA A 120 9.67 -8.23 22.92
C ALA A 120 9.68 -7.78 21.43
N ILE A 121 9.09 -8.61 20.56
CA ILE A 121 8.94 -8.30 19.13
C ILE A 121 7.53 -7.74 18.87
N THR A 122 7.18 -6.64 19.56
CA THR A 122 5.81 -6.08 19.63
C THR A 122 5.51 -4.99 18.60
N GLY A 123 6.45 -4.72 17.69
CA GLY A 123 6.29 -3.74 16.61
C GLY A 123 6.71 -2.31 16.99
N TRP A 124 6.18 -1.33 16.28
CA TRP A 124 6.55 0.08 16.39
C TRP A 124 5.32 0.97 16.64
N LYS A 125 5.52 2.08 17.38
CA LYS A 125 4.54 3.16 17.45
C LYS A 125 4.45 3.82 16.08
N LEU A 126 3.24 3.99 15.54
CA LEU A 126 3.06 4.59 14.22
C LEU A 126 3.15 6.11 14.24
N SER A 127 2.80 6.76 15.36
CA SER A 127 2.95 8.21 15.48
C SER A 127 4.42 8.61 15.28
N PRO A 128 4.72 9.61 14.43
CA PRO A 128 6.10 10.03 14.19
C PRO A 128 6.71 10.61 15.47
N ASN A 129 8.01 10.37 15.67
CA ASN A 129 8.81 11.04 16.72
C ASN A 129 9.33 12.42 16.27
N ILE A 130 8.96 12.84 15.06
CA ILE A 130 9.30 14.16 14.51
C ILE A 130 8.25 15.14 15.01
N GLN A 131 8.69 16.21 15.66
CA GLN A 131 7.83 17.32 16.07
C GLN A 131 7.70 18.32 14.94
N TYR A 132 6.48 18.56 14.47
CA TYR A 132 6.19 19.57 13.46
C TYR A 132 5.75 20.85 14.16
N LYS A 133 6.12 22.00 13.59
CA LYS A 133 5.73 23.31 14.13
C LYS A 133 4.92 24.09 13.08
N PRO A 134 3.91 24.88 13.51
CA PRO A 134 3.38 24.99 14.88
C PRO A 134 2.74 23.69 15.39
N ASP A 135 2.60 23.55 16.71
CA ASP A 135 2.01 22.37 17.32
C ASP A 135 0.58 22.13 16.81
N GLY A 136 0.25 20.87 16.46
CA GLY A 136 -1.05 20.48 15.93
C GLY A 136 -1.17 20.55 14.40
N ILE A 137 -0.09 20.91 13.67
CA ILE A 137 -0.11 20.99 12.21
C ILE A 137 -0.12 19.60 11.52
N GLU A 138 0.13 18.52 12.26
CA GLU A 138 0.26 17.15 11.78
C GLU A 138 -0.95 16.71 10.93
N ALA A 139 -2.17 16.95 11.43
CA ALA A 139 -3.40 16.60 10.73
C ALA A 139 -3.53 17.34 9.40
N SER A 140 -3.19 18.63 9.38
CA SER A 140 -3.17 19.47 8.17
C SER A 140 -2.08 19.05 7.18
N LEU A 141 -0.94 18.54 7.67
CA LEU A 141 0.11 17.94 6.84
C LEU A 141 -0.26 16.55 6.32
N GLY A 142 -1.34 15.94 6.84
CA GLY A 142 -1.78 14.60 6.46
C GLY A 142 -0.89 13.50 7.02
N ILE A 143 -0.14 13.77 8.09
CA ILE A 143 0.66 12.78 8.81
C ILE A 143 -0.12 12.24 10.01
N LEU A 144 0.33 11.09 10.52
CA LEU A 144 -0.33 10.42 11.64
C LEU A 144 -0.28 11.29 12.89
N THR A 145 -1.43 11.43 13.57
CA THR A 145 -1.55 12.16 14.84
C THR A 145 -2.52 11.46 15.78
N GLU A 146 -2.27 11.59 17.08
CA GLU A 146 -3.17 11.15 18.16
C GLU A 146 -4.23 12.20 18.50
N SER A 147 -4.03 13.45 18.05
CA SER A 147 -4.89 14.60 18.33
C SER A 147 -5.36 15.23 17.02
N MET A 148 -6.68 15.22 16.82
CA MET A 148 -7.35 15.96 15.75
C MET A 148 -8.49 16.77 16.36
N SER A 149 -8.78 17.92 15.77
CA SER A 149 -9.93 18.73 16.17
C SER A 149 -11.25 18.05 15.74
N SER A 150 -12.36 18.48 16.34
CA SER A 150 -13.70 18.00 15.95
C SER A 150 -14.02 18.32 14.50
N GLU A 151 -13.60 19.50 14.01
CA GLU A 151 -13.78 19.95 12.64
C GLU A 151 -12.99 19.08 11.65
N GLU A 152 -11.74 18.75 11.98
CA GLU A 152 -10.90 17.86 11.16
C GLU A 152 -11.49 16.45 11.08
N LEU A 153 -11.98 15.93 12.21
CA LEU A 153 -12.66 14.64 12.29
C LEU A 153 -13.92 14.62 11.41
N GLU A 154 -14.76 15.65 11.50
CA GLU A 154 -15.99 15.75 10.70
C GLU A 154 -15.69 15.87 9.21
N PHE A 155 -14.73 16.73 8.84
CA PHE A 155 -14.28 16.94 7.47
C PHE A 155 -13.82 15.62 6.82
N TRP A 156 -12.91 14.90 7.47
CA TRP A 156 -12.44 13.62 6.94
C TRP A 156 -13.51 12.53 6.98
N SER A 157 -14.38 12.51 7.99
CA SER A 157 -15.50 11.57 8.06
C SER A 157 -16.46 11.72 6.88
N HIS A 158 -16.72 12.95 6.44
CA HIS A 158 -17.52 13.20 5.23
C HIS A 158 -16.85 12.62 3.98
N LEU A 159 -15.58 12.96 3.74
CA LEU A 159 -14.83 12.48 2.58
C LEU A 159 -14.65 10.96 2.58
N ASP A 160 -14.43 10.35 3.74
CA ASP A 160 -14.28 8.91 3.89
C ASP A 160 -15.54 8.16 3.49
N LYS A 161 -16.72 8.66 3.86
CA LYS A 161 -18.01 8.07 3.48
C LYS A 161 -18.23 8.11 1.98
N GLU A 162 -17.85 9.21 1.33
CA GLU A 162 -17.94 9.34 -0.12
C GLU A 162 -16.96 8.39 -0.83
N ALA A 163 -15.69 8.39 -0.40
CA ALA A 163 -14.67 7.50 -0.92
C ALA A 163 -15.05 6.02 -0.75
N GLU A 164 -15.54 5.63 0.44
CA GLU A 164 -15.99 4.27 0.71
C GLU A 164 -17.16 3.88 -0.21
N ARG A 165 -18.15 4.76 -0.37
CA ARG A 165 -19.28 4.52 -1.29
C ARG A 165 -18.78 4.30 -2.72
N GLU A 166 -17.89 5.15 -3.21
CA GLU A 166 -17.32 5.03 -4.55
C GLU A 166 -16.57 3.69 -4.73
N ILE A 167 -15.69 3.35 -3.78
CA ILE A 167 -14.89 2.11 -3.82
C ILE A 167 -15.80 0.89 -3.82
N LEU A 168 -16.79 0.83 -2.94
CA LEU A 168 -17.70 -0.31 -2.82
C LEU A 168 -18.63 -0.45 -4.03
N GLN A 169 -19.03 0.67 -4.64
CA GLN A 169 -19.80 0.66 -5.89
C GLN A 169 -18.95 0.13 -7.06
N LYS A 170 -17.69 0.58 -7.17
CA LYS A 170 -16.75 0.12 -8.21
C LYS A 170 -16.32 -1.34 -8.00
N PHE A 171 -16.19 -1.76 -6.74
CA PHE A 171 -15.67 -3.07 -6.36
C PHE A 171 -16.59 -3.79 -5.36
N PRO A 172 -17.73 -4.36 -5.82
CA PRO A 172 -18.69 -5.04 -4.94
C PRO A 172 -18.08 -6.19 -4.13
N TYR A 173 -16.98 -6.79 -4.58
CA TYR A 173 -16.27 -7.83 -3.83
C TYR A 173 -15.77 -7.35 -2.45
N LEU A 174 -15.45 -6.06 -2.31
CA LEU A 174 -14.97 -5.47 -1.06
C LEU A 174 -16.07 -5.26 -0.01
N THR A 175 -17.35 -5.42 -0.37
CA THR A 175 -18.48 -5.35 0.58
C THR A 175 -18.50 -6.53 1.56
N ARG A 176 -17.69 -7.56 1.31
CA ARG A 176 -17.61 -8.79 2.12
C ARG A 176 -16.17 -8.96 2.66
N PRO A 177 -15.75 -8.12 3.62
CA PRO A 177 -14.42 -8.26 4.23
C PRO A 177 -14.31 -9.57 5.03
N PRO A 178 -13.08 -10.05 5.30
CA PRO A 178 -12.86 -11.17 6.22
C PRO A 178 -13.48 -10.90 7.59
N LYS A 179 -14.09 -11.92 8.19
CA LYS A 179 -14.77 -11.80 9.51
C LYS A 179 -13.80 -11.63 10.67
N ASN A 180 -12.60 -12.22 10.55
CA ASN A 180 -11.59 -12.20 11.61
C ASN A 180 -10.73 -10.94 11.45
N VAL A 181 -11.00 -9.95 12.29
CA VAL A 181 -10.23 -8.70 12.35
C VAL A 181 -9.05 -8.89 13.30
N ILE A 182 -7.91 -8.28 12.98
CA ILE A 182 -6.76 -8.27 13.88
C ILE A 182 -7.12 -7.43 15.12
N PRO A 183 -6.88 -7.93 16.35
CA PRO A 183 -7.24 -7.21 17.58
C PRO A 183 -6.42 -5.94 17.80
N TYR A 184 -5.26 -5.83 17.13
CA TYR A 184 -4.35 -4.70 17.24
C TYR A 184 -4.97 -3.41 16.70
N LYS A 185 -5.03 -2.38 17.56
CA LYS A 185 -5.47 -1.03 17.20
C LYS A 185 -4.52 0.01 17.79
N GLN A 186 -4.04 0.94 16.97
CA GLN A 186 -3.40 2.16 17.43
C GLN A 186 -4.38 3.33 17.35
N LYS A 187 -4.42 4.15 18.40
CA LYS A 187 -5.28 5.35 18.48
C LYS A 187 -4.63 6.54 17.78
N VAL A 188 -4.36 6.39 16.49
CA VAL A 188 -3.80 7.44 15.61
C VAL A 188 -4.69 7.60 14.38
N SER A 189 -4.70 8.80 13.82
CA SER A 189 -5.26 9.05 12.49
C SER A 189 -4.53 8.22 11.42
N PRO A 190 -5.10 8.00 10.22
CA PRO A 190 -4.37 7.47 9.08
C PRO A 190 -3.55 8.55 8.36
N TYR A 191 -2.54 8.13 7.58
CA TYR A 191 -1.87 9.02 6.63
C TYR A 191 -2.89 9.51 5.58
N ARG A 192 -2.88 10.82 5.33
CA ARG A 192 -3.73 11.53 4.37
C ARG A 192 -2.86 12.32 3.42
N LEU A 193 -2.13 11.63 2.55
CA LEU A 193 -1.22 12.26 1.60
C LEU A 193 -1.74 12.12 0.16
N TYR A 194 -1.79 13.23 -0.56
CA TYR A 194 -2.08 13.26 -1.99
C TYR A 194 -1.00 12.48 -2.74
N ARG A 195 -1.43 11.54 -3.60
CA ARG A 195 -0.56 10.56 -4.29
C ARG A 195 0.32 9.73 -3.33
N GLY A 196 -0.01 9.69 -2.04
CA GLY A 196 0.80 9.04 -1.01
C GLY A 196 2.10 9.80 -0.67
N MET A 197 2.18 11.09 -1.00
CA MET A 197 3.39 11.90 -0.83
C MET A 197 3.14 13.33 -0.31
N ALA A 198 2.23 14.09 -0.93
CA ALA A 198 2.12 15.52 -0.68
C ALA A 198 0.98 15.86 0.32
N PRO A 199 1.15 16.87 1.19
CA PRO A 199 0.07 17.31 2.07
C PRO A 199 -1.12 17.91 1.32
N PRO A 200 -2.35 17.39 1.48
CA PRO A 200 -3.50 17.83 0.68
C PRO A 200 -3.86 19.30 0.92
N GLY A 201 -3.68 19.80 2.14
CA GLY A 201 -3.95 21.20 2.48
C GLY A 201 -3.00 22.19 1.82
N LEU A 202 -1.74 21.81 1.62
CA LEU A 202 -0.74 22.63 0.92
C LEU A 202 -0.92 22.50 -0.61
N THR A 203 -1.05 21.26 -1.10
CA THR A 203 -1.27 20.96 -2.53
C THR A 203 -2.49 21.71 -3.08
N SER A 204 -3.63 21.72 -2.36
CA SER A 204 -4.85 22.41 -2.80
C SER A 204 -4.67 23.93 -2.92
N ARG A 205 -3.72 24.51 -2.18
CA ARG A 205 -3.39 25.94 -2.21
C ARG A 205 -2.22 26.26 -3.15
N SER A 206 -1.71 25.28 -3.89
CA SER A 206 -0.49 25.41 -4.73
C SER A 206 0.78 25.69 -3.92
N ASP A 207 0.79 25.28 -2.65
CA ASP A 207 1.99 25.26 -1.85
C ASP A 207 2.66 23.88 -2.00
N ASN A 208 3.80 23.90 -2.66
CA ASN A 208 4.58 22.71 -2.98
C ASN A 208 5.87 22.64 -2.15
N SER A 209 5.90 23.23 -0.96
CA SER A 209 7.10 23.36 -0.13
C SER A 209 7.60 22.06 0.53
N ILE A 210 6.75 21.06 0.69
CA ILE A 210 7.08 19.81 1.39
C ILE A 210 6.42 18.59 0.74
N VAL A 211 7.13 17.47 0.82
CA VAL A 211 6.67 16.16 0.34
C VAL A 211 7.26 15.05 1.20
N PHE A 212 6.49 13.99 1.45
CA PHE A 212 6.93 12.82 2.20
C PHE A 212 7.11 11.62 1.26
N ILE A 213 8.33 11.14 1.13
CA ILE A 213 8.63 10.01 0.23
C ILE A 213 8.53 8.70 1.02
N LYS A 214 8.09 7.62 0.37
CA LYS A 214 7.92 6.29 0.98
C LYS A 214 6.99 6.30 2.20
N MET A 215 5.88 7.04 2.13
CA MET A 215 4.73 6.90 3.05
C MET A 215 3.68 5.90 2.53
N VAL A 216 4.10 4.99 1.64
CA VAL A 216 3.31 3.88 1.12
C VAL A 216 4.17 2.61 1.07
N HIS A 217 3.57 1.45 1.31
CA HIS A 217 4.24 0.16 1.30
C HIS A 217 3.81 -0.71 0.11
N SER A 218 4.79 -1.35 -0.52
CA SER A 218 4.57 -2.45 -1.46
C SER A 218 5.79 -3.37 -1.53
N THR A 219 5.57 -4.61 -1.95
CA THR A 219 6.62 -5.57 -2.30
C THR A 219 7.60 -5.05 -3.37
N ALA A 220 7.16 -4.20 -4.30
CA ALA A 220 8.01 -3.61 -5.34
C ALA A 220 8.58 -2.25 -4.92
N ASN A 221 9.33 -2.25 -3.81
CA ASN A 221 9.78 -1.04 -3.12
C ASN A 221 10.60 -0.07 -3.98
N ILE A 222 11.49 -0.60 -4.82
CA ILE A 222 12.43 0.22 -5.61
C ILE A 222 11.73 0.89 -6.79
N ILE A 223 10.75 0.23 -7.41
CA ILE A 223 9.91 0.84 -8.47
C ILE A 223 9.17 2.06 -7.91
N ILE A 224 8.57 1.90 -6.72
CA ILE A 224 7.90 3.01 -6.04
C ILE A 224 8.89 4.11 -5.68
N ALA A 225 10.04 3.78 -5.10
CA ALA A 225 11.03 4.78 -4.71
C ALA A 225 11.50 5.63 -5.91
N GLU A 226 11.83 4.97 -7.03
CA GLU A 226 12.29 5.63 -8.26
C GLU A 226 11.22 6.56 -8.84
N THR A 227 9.98 6.09 -8.94
CA THR A 227 8.86 6.90 -9.47
C THR A 227 8.44 8.03 -8.53
N GLN A 228 8.40 7.78 -7.22
CA GLN A 228 8.11 8.80 -6.21
C GLN A 228 9.19 9.88 -6.17
N ALA A 229 10.48 9.53 -6.32
CA ALA A 229 11.56 10.51 -6.29
C ALA A 229 11.44 11.53 -7.43
N LEU A 230 11.16 11.07 -8.66
CA LEU A 230 10.96 11.97 -9.80
C LEU A 230 9.68 12.79 -9.65
N TRP A 231 8.58 12.19 -9.19
CA TRP A 231 7.33 12.91 -8.93
C TRP A 231 7.52 13.96 -7.84
N ALA A 232 8.20 13.63 -6.74
CA ALA A 232 8.51 14.55 -5.65
C ALA A 232 9.34 15.74 -6.13
N TYR A 233 10.37 15.50 -6.94
CA TYR A 233 11.16 16.57 -7.55
C TYR A 233 10.29 17.50 -8.40
N ALA A 234 9.47 16.94 -9.29
CA ALA A 234 8.59 17.74 -10.13
C ALA A 234 7.55 18.52 -9.31
N TYR A 235 7.00 17.89 -8.26
CA TYR A 235 6.05 18.51 -7.34
C TYR A 235 6.68 19.72 -6.64
N LEU A 236 7.83 19.56 -6.00
CA LEU A 236 8.50 20.63 -5.23
C LEU A 236 8.85 21.86 -6.10
N ASN A 237 9.00 21.66 -7.40
CA ASN A 237 9.29 22.73 -8.36
C ASN A 237 8.04 23.26 -9.08
N GLY A 238 6.83 22.86 -8.66
CA GLY A 238 5.58 23.30 -9.30
C GLY A 238 5.43 22.84 -10.75
N MET A 239 6.08 21.73 -11.14
CA MET A 239 6.14 21.23 -12.51
C MET A 239 5.08 20.16 -12.84
N ILE A 240 4.13 19.92 -11.94
CA ILE A 240 3.04 18.96 -12.16
C ILE A 240 1.73 19.72 -12.30
N ASP A 241 1.01 19.47 -13.40
CA ASP A 241 -0.34 19.97 -13.59
C ASP A 241 -1.33 19.08 -12.84
N MET A 242 -2.02 19.63 -11.84
CA MET A 242 -2.88 18.88 -10.94
C MET A 242 -4.24 19.57 -10.79
N ASN A 243 -5.30 18.77 -10.78
CA ASN A 243 -6.63 19.28 -10.46
C ASN A 243 -6.77 19.48 -8.93
N LYS A 244 -6.63 20.74 -8.51
CA LYS A 244 -6.63 21.14 -7.09
C LYS A 244 -7.93 20.81 -6.37
N ASP A 245 -9.06 20.89 -7.08
CA ASP A 245 -10.39 20.62 -6.53
C ASP A 245 -10.58 19.15 -6.13
N LYS A 246 -9.79 18.25 -6.73
CA LYS A 246 -9.85 16.81 -6.48
C LYS A 246 -8.83 16.31 -5.44
N VAL A 247 -7.94 17.17 -4.95
CA VAL A 247 -6.84 16.77 -4.06
C VAL A 247 -7.34 16.04 -2.82
N TYR A 248 -8.34 16.60 -2.14
CA TYR A 248 -8.91 15.99 -0.93
C TYR A 248 -9.69 14.70 -1.25
N GLN A 249 -10.48 14.69 -2.32
CA GLN A 249 -11.25 13.53 -2.74
C GLN A 249 -10.33 12.35 -3.09
N GLU A 250 -9.29 12.57 -3.89
CA GLU A 250 -8.32 11.54 -4.29
C GLU A 250 -7.47 11.06 -3.10
N THR A 251 -7.19 11.94 -2.14
CA THR A 251 -6.51 11.60 -0.88
C THR A 251 -7.39 10.68 -0.03
N ALA A 252 -8.68 11.01 0.14
CA ALA A 252 -9.64 10.18 0.86
C ALA A 252 -9.82 8.82 0.17
N LEU A 253 -9.92 8.79 -1.16
CA LEU A 253 -10.02 7.56 -1.94
C LEU A 253 -8.84 6.62 -1.68
N SER A 254 -7.62 7.15 -1.77
CA SER A 254 -6.40 6.35 -1.60
C SER A 254 -6.23 5.85 -0.16
N SER A 255 -6.59 6.66 0.84
CA SER A 255 -6.48 6.29 2.26
C SER A 255 -7.57 5.32 2.72
N CYS A 256 -8.83 5.50 2.30
CA CYS A 256 -9.90 4.52 2.57
C CYS A 256 -9.65 3.17 1.88
N TYR A 257 -9.07 3.20 0.69
CA TYR A 257 -8.81 2.00 -0.11
C TYR A 257 -8.02 0.93 0.65
N GLY A 258 -6.94 1.33 1.32
CA GLY A 258 -6.10 0.42 2.10
C GLY A 258 -6.88 -0.34 3.16
N ARG A 259 -7.70 0.36 3.96
CA ARG A 259 -8.54 -0.24 5.01
C ARG A 259 -9.53 -1.27 4.46
N LEU A 260 -10.14 -1.00 3.31
CA LEU A 260 -11.13 -1.88 2.69
C LEU A 260 -10.50 -3.12 2.05
N ARG A 261 -9.36 -2.93 1.36
CA ARG A 261 -8.70 -4.01 0.61
C ARG A 261 -7.82 -4.91 1.47
N TYR A 262 -7.15 -4.33 2.46
CA TYR A 262 -6.15 -4.98 3.30
C TYR A 262 -6.51 -4.84 4.80
N PRO A 263 -7.71 -5.28 5.23
CA PRO A 263 -8.24 -5.04 6.58
C PRO A 263 -7.47 -5.77 7.69
N CYS A 264 -6.67 -6.78 7.33
CA CYS A 264 -5.83 -7.55 8.25
C CYS A 264 -4.36 -7.08 8.22
N GLY A 265 -4.09 -5.82 7.88
CA GLY A 265 -2.75 -5.23 7.84
C GLY A 265 -2.68 -3.90 8.58
N PHE A 266 -1.66 -3.10 8.26
CA PHE A 266 -1.53 -1.72 8.77
C PHE A 266 -2.22 -0.72 7.86
N SER A 267 -2.87 -1.18 6.79
CA SER A 267 -3.48 -0.37 5.74
C SER A 267 -4.62 0.54 6.21
N ALA A 268 -5.11 0.36 7.44
CA ALA A 268 -6.01 1.29 8.10
C ALA A 268 -5.34 2.60 8.53
N TRP A 269 -4.00 2.61 8.71
CA TRP A 269 -3.22 3.78 9.12
C TRP A 269 -2.16 4.16 8.08
N TYR A 270 -1.47 3.17 7.54
CA TYR A 270 -0.33 3.34 6.64
C TYR A 270 -0.66 2.69 5.29
N PRO A 271 -0.74 3.41 4.16
CA PRO A 271 -1.15 2.82 2.88
C PRO A 271 -0.25 1.65 2.47
N GLU A 272 -0.86 0.50 2.18
CA GLU A 272 -0.14 -0.69 1.71
C GLU A 272 -0.88 -1.30 0.52
N PHE A 273 -0.12 -1.82 -0.44
CA PHE A 273 -0.66 -2.53 -1.59
C PHE A 273 0.36 -3.49 -2.20
N VAL A 274 -0.11 -4.53 -2.88
CA VAL A 274 0.75 -5.57 -3.46
C VAL A 274 0.61 -5.56 -4.98
N TYR A 275 -0.55 -6.01 -5.47
CA TYR A 275 -0.84 -6.14 -6.90
C TYR A 275 -1.17 -4.82 -7.59
N ASP A 276 -1.23 -3.73 -6.84
CA ASP A 276 -1.66 -2.41 -7.31
C ASP A 276 -0.46 -1.51 -7.65
N THR A 277 0.75 -2.03 -7.51
CA THR A 277 2.01 -1.27 -7.64
C THR A 277 2.20 -0.67 -9.03
N VAL A 278 1.91 -1.45 -10.09
CA VAL A 278 2.05 -0.96 -11.47
C VAL A 278 1.03 0.15 -11.76
N PRO A 279 -0.29 -0.02 -11.48
CA PRO A 279 -1.24 1.09 -11.57
C PRO A 279 -0.87 2.34 -10.77
N TYR A 280 -0.33 2.17 -9.56
CA TYR A 280 0.16 3.30 -8.76
C TYR A 280 1.33 4.03 -9.45
N ALA A 281 2.31 3.28 -9.96
CA ALA A 281 3.42 3.86 -10.72
C ALA A 281 2.93 4.53 -12.03
N ASP A 282 1.97 3.91 -12.73
CA ASP A 282 1.37 4.46 -13.95
C ASP A 282 0.70 5.81 -13.70
N MET A 283 0.02 5.98 -12.55
CA MET A 283 -0.55 7.25 -12.11
C MET A 283 0.53 8.33 -12.00
N LEU A 284 1.61 8.07 -11.27
CA LEU A 284 2.70 9.04 -11.10
C LEU A 284 3.38 9.40 -12.43
N LEU A 285 3.62 8.40 -13.28
CA LEU A 285 4.23 8.61 -14.59
C LEU A 285 3.32 9.43 -15.53
N ARG A 286 2.00 9.27 -15.41
CA ARG A 286 1.02 10.07 -16.16
C ARG A 286 0.92 11.50 -15.66
N ASP A 287 1.01 11.73 -14.36
CA ASP A 287 1.11 13.09 -13.80
C ASP A 287 2.35 13.82 -14.34
N LEU A 288 3.48 13.10 -14.47
CA LEU A 288 4.71 13.58 -15.13
C LEU A 288 4.58 13.64 -16.67
N GLY A 289 3.54 13.00 -17.20
CA GLY A 289 3.21 12.80 -18.60
C GLY A 289 4.28 12.07 -19.42
N VAL A 290 5.10 11.24 -18.78
CA VAL A 290 5.99 10.30 -19.47
C VAL A 290 5.28 8.98 -19.75
N ARG A 291 5.90 8.06 -20.50
CA ARG A 291 5.26 6.79 -20.82
C ARG A 291 5.13 5.92 -19.58
N SER A 292 3.89 5.59 -19.22
CA SER A 292 3.60 4.62 -18.15
C SER A 292 3.87 3.19 -18.60
N ARG A 293 3.66 2.88 -19.89
CA ARG A 293 4.00 1.58 -20.47
C ARG A 293 5.50 1.46 -20.70
N ARG A 294 6.13 0.48 -20.07
CA ARG A 294 7.60 0.40 -19.96
C ARG A 294 8.24 -0.71 -20.79
N LYS A 295 7.46 -1.65 -21.32
CA LYS A 295 7.97 -2.76 -22.12
C LYS A 295 7.71 -2.51 -23.60
N ARG A 296 8.66 -2.92 -24.45
CA ARG A 296 8.62 -2.70 -25.90
C ARG A 296 7.58 -3.58 -26.59
N ILE A 297 7.37 -4.79 -26.09
CA ILE A 297 6.49 -5.79 -26.69
C ILE A 297 5.17 -5.82 -25.92
N ALA A 298 4.04 -5.69 -26.63
CA ALA A 298 2.71 -5.61 -26.02
C ALA A 298 2.34 -6.84 -25.18
N THR A 299 2.80 -8.04 -25.56
CA THR A 299 2.58 -9.25 -24.76
C THR A 299 3.38 -9.21 -23.46
N GLN A 300 4.63 -8.75 -23.49
CA GLN A 300 5.45 -8.57 -22.29
C GLN A 300 4.87 -7.50 -21.37
N GLU A 301 4.35 -6.42 -21.92
CA GLU A 301 3.68 -5.33 -21.19
C GLU A 301 2.54 -5.84 -20.30
N VAL A 302 1.89 -6.94 -20.71
CA VAL A 302 0.77 -7.56 -20.01
C VAL A 302 1.21 -8.73 -19.11
N PHE A 303 2.01 -9.66 -19.64
CA PHE A 303 2.28 -10.96 -19.03
C PHE A 303 3.67 -11.11 -18.42
N SER A 304 4.47 -10.04 -18.40
CA SER A 304 5.76 -10.03 -17.69
C SER A 304 5.71 -9.08 -16.51
N GLY A 305 6.24 -9.52 -15.37
CA GLY A 305 6.44 -8.68 -14.19
C GLY A 305 7.36 -7.50 -14.48
N TYR A 306 7.03 -6.36 -13.88
CA TYR A 306 7.83 -5.14 -13.97
C TYR A 306 8.95 -5.22 -12.95
N THR A 307 10.11 -4.76 -13.37
CA THR A 307 11.35 -4.74 -12.60
C THR A 307 11.91 -3.34 -12.59
N ILE A 308 12.92 -3.09 -11.74
CA ILE A 308 13.60 -1.79 -11.73
C ILE A 308 14.24 -1.43 -13.09
N GLN A 309 14.63 -2.43 -13.89
CA GLN A 309 15.24 -2.20 -15.20
C GLN A 309 14.27 -1.54 -16.18
N ASP A 310 12.96 -1.80 -16.05
CA ASP A 310 11.93 -1.21 -16.90
C ASP A 310 11.77 0.32 -16.66
N TYR A 311 12.20 0.81 -15.49
CA TYR A 311 12.16 2.22 -15.10
C TYR A 311 13.51 2.92 -15.27
N LYS A 312 14.54 2.21 -15.75
CA LYS A 312 15.84 2.81 -16.00
C LYS A 312 15.72 3.95 -17.01
N GLY A 313 16.21 5.13 -16.63
CA GLY A 313 16.27 6.31 -17.50
C GLY A 313 15.02 7.19 -17.50
N ILE A 314 14.04 6.97 -16.61
CA ILE A 314 12.84 7.83 -16.53
C ILE A 314 13.18 9.31 -16.32
N ASN A 315 14.26 9.61 -15.59
CA ASN A 315 14.70 10.99 -15.35
C ASN A 315 15.14 11.68 -16.66
N ARG A 316 15.82 10.94 -17.56
CA ARG A 316 16.23 11.45 -18.87
C ARG A 316 15.02 11.64 -19.79
N GLU A 317 14.14 10.64 -19.84
CA GLU A 317 12.89 10.71 -20.61
C GLU A 317 12.06 11.93 -20.21
N TRP A 318 11.92 12.18 -18.90
CA TRP A 318 11.18 13.33 -18.40
C TRP A 318 11.87 14.66 -18.72
N ALA A 319 13.20 14.76 -18.54
CA ALA A 319 13.95 15.96 -18.89
C ALA A 319 13.89 16.31 -20.39
N GLU A 320 13.97 15.30 -21.26
CA GLU A 320 13.81 15.47 -22.71
C GLU A 320 12.41 15.96 -23.06
N LYS A 321 11.37 15.37 -22.47
CA LYS A 321 9.99 15.82 -22.65
C LYS A 321 9.82 17.29 -22.25
N ARG A 322 10.35 17.68 -21.09
CA ARG A 322 10.28 19.07 -20.58
C ARG A 322 10.90 20.08 -21.55
N ARG A 323 12.09 19.77 -22.09
CA ARG A 323 12.75 20.61 -23.10
C ARG A 323 11.90 20.77 -24.36
N CYS A 324 11.29 19.68 -24.84
CA CYS A 324 10.40 19.72 -25.99
C CYS A 324 9.14 20.57 -25.74
N ASP A 325 8.54 20.45 -24.55
CA ASP A 325 7.33 21.21 -24.19
C ASP A 325 7.63 22.71 -24.01
N GLU A 326 8.81 23.06 -23.49
CA GLU A 326 9.28 24.45 -23.38
C GLU A 326 9.60 25.05 -24.75
N GLY A 327 10.26 24.29 -25.65
CA GLY A 327 10.54 24.74 -27.01
C GLY A 327 9.27 24.99 -27.84
N LYS A 328 8.18 24.28 -27.56
CA LYS A 328 6.86 24.50 -28.20
C LYS A 328 6.09 25.72 -27.68
N LYS A 329 6.45 26.27 -26.51
CA LYS A 329 5.81 27.47 -25.95
C LYS A 329 6.45 28.78 -26.45
N VAL A 330 7.63 28.70 -27.06
CA VAL A 330 8.42 29.85 -27.54
C VAL A 330 8.19 30.12 -29.05
N ILE A 331 7.40 29.28 -29.72
CA ILE A 331 6.90 29.44 -31.10
C ILE A 331 5.41 29.77 -31.01
#